data_AF-A0AAV6BU29-F1
#
_entry.id   AF-A0AAV6BU29-F1
#
_cell.length_a   1.000
_cell.length_b   1.000
_cell.length_c   1.000
_cell.angle_alpha   90.00
_cell.angle_beta   90.00
_cell.angle_gamma   90.00
#
_symmetry.space_group_name_H-M   'P 1'
#
loop_
_entity.id
_entity.type
_entity.pdbx_description
1 polymer ?
#
loop_
_entity_poly.entity_id
_entity_poly.type
_entity_poly.pdbx_seq_one_letter_code
_entity_poly.pdbx_strand_id
1 'polypeptide(L)' 'MARVFALGTEVNHRVGDHACPSCEQDYPEPCPCGGLMHAAATGEQDADGNPVLATACDVCGRSEDELANP' A
#
# COMPACT_ATOMS: atom_id res chain seq x y z
N MET A 1 -6.37 -15.81 11.62
CA MET A 1 -7.16 -14.56 11.61
C MET A 1 -6.45 -13.63 10.64
N ALA A 2 -7.12 -13.20 9.58
CA ALA A 2 -6.51 -12.21 8.72
C ALA A 2 -6.63 -10.84 9.35
N ARG A 3 -5.51 -10.12 9.40
CA ARG A 3 -5.44 -8.80 10.00
C ARG A 3 -5.72 -7.78 8.90
N VAL A 4 -6.64 -6.86 9.18
CA VAL A 4 -6.88 -5.70 8.30
C VAL A 4 -6.10 -4.51 8.82
N PHE A 5 -5.67 -3.63 7.93
CA PHE A 5 -4.99 -2.40 8.26
C PHE A 5 -5.49 -1.24 7.39
N ALA A 6 -5.25 -0.02 7.88
CA ALA A 6 -5.58 1.20 7.17
C ALA A 6 -4.39 1.64 6.33
N LEU A 7 -4.67 2.09 5.10
CA LEU A 7 -3.69 2.69 4.21
C LEU A 7 -4.35 3.87 3.49
N GLY A 8 -3.67 5.02 3.48
CA GLY A 8 -4.27 6.26 2.99
C GLY A 8 -5.58 6.57 3.73
N THR A 9 -6.68 6.63 2.99
CA THR A 9 -8.03 6.85 3.55
C THR A 9 -8.86 5.58 3.71
N GLU A 10 -8.33 4.43 3.28
CA GLU A 10 -9.07 3.17 3.18
C GLU A 10 -8.69 2.21 4.32
N VAL A 11 -9.70 1.66 5.00
CA VAL A 11 -9.52 0.69 6.11
C VAL A 11 -9.94 -0.72 5.66
N ASN A 12 -9.47 -1.14 4.48
CA ASN A 12 -9.89 -2.40 3.86
C ASN A 12 -8.73 -3.23 3.29
N HIS A 13 -7.47 -2.98 3.69
CA HIS A 13 -6.33 -3.78 3.25
C HIS A 13 -6.12 -4.97 4.16
N ARG A 14 -5.80 -6.14 3.59
CA ARG A 14 -5.66 -7.40 4.32
C ARG A 14 -4.22 -7.90 4.23
N VAL A 15 -3.61 -8.16 5.39
CA VAL A 15 -2.24 -8.66 5.50
C VAL A 15 -2.12 -10.01 4.78
N GLY A 16 -1.15 -10.12 3.87
CA GLY A 16 -0.85 -11.32 3.09
C GLY A 16 -1.82 -11.59 1.94
N ASP A 17 -2.70 -10.64 1.60
CA ASP A 17 -3.66 -10.81 0.51
C ASP A 17 -3.10 -10.28 -0.82
N HIS A 18 -2.59 -11.18 -1.66
CA HIS A 18 -2.05 -10.85 -2.98
C HIS A 18 -3.12 -10.39 -3.98
N ALA A 19 -4.40 -10.61 -3.68
CA ALA A 19 -5.52 -10.24 -4.53
C ALA A 19 -6.37 -9.13 -3.88
N CYS A 20 -5.73 -8.28 -3.07
CA CYS A 20 -6.41 -7.24 -2.31
C CYS A 20 -7.20 -6.31 -3.26
N PRO A 21 -8.55 -6.33 -3.25
CA PRO A 21 -9.36 -5.57 -4.19
C PRO A 21 -9.35 -4.06 -3.92
N SER A 22 -8.88 -3.66 -2.73
CA SER A 22 -8.70 -2.27 -2.33
C SER A 22 -7.36 -1.69 -2.80
N CYS A 23 -6.47 -2.52 -3.36
CA CYS A 23 -5.22 -2.03 -3.92
C CYS A 23 -5.43 -1.47 -5.32
N GLU A 24 -4.71 -0.40 -5.65
CA GLU A 24 -4.63 0.10 -7.02
C GLU A 24 -4.00 -0.94 -7.95
N GLN A 25 -4.29 -0.82 -9.25
CA GLN A 25 -3.70 -1.72 -10.26
C GLN A 25 -2.17 -1.70 -10.14
N ASP A 26 -1.57 -2.89 -10.23
CA ASP A 26 -0.16 -3.22 -9.94
C ASP A 26 0.19 -3.45 -8.47
N TYR A 27 -0.73 -3.26 -7.52
CA TYR A 27 -0.54 -3.64 -6.11
C TYR A 27 -1.44 -4.82 -5.71
N PRO A 28 -1.00 -5.67 -4.75
CA PRO A 28 0.18 -5.48 -3.91
C PRO A 28 1.50 -6.05 -4.46
N GLU A 29 2.59 -5.30 -4.25
CA GLU A 29 3.95 -5.61 -4.70
C GLU A 29 4.78 -6.33 -3.61
N PRO A 30 5.84 -7.08 -3.97
CA PRO A 30 6.69 -7.75 -2.98
C PRO A 30 7.58 -6.76 -2.19
N CYS A 31 7.52 -6.80 -0.86
CA CYS A 31 8.43 -6.05 0.00
C CYS A 31 9.71 -6.85 0.29
N PRO A 32 10.92 -6.25 0.34
CA PRO A 32 12.16 -6.95 0.68
C PRO A 32 12.18 -7.58 2.09
N CYS A 33 11.27 -7.18 2.99
CA CYS A 33 11.10 -7.84 4.28
C CYS A 33 10.40 -9.21 4.20
N GLY A 34 9.87 -9.59 3.02
CA GLY A 34 9.06 -10.79 2.81
C GLY A 34 7.55 -10.58 2.98
N GLY A 35 7.10 -9.35 3.24
CA GLY A 35 5.69 -8.96 3.24
C GLY A 35 5.20 -8.46 1.88
N LEU A 36 3.99 -7.91 1.86
CA LEU A 36 3.40 -7.30 0.66
C LEU A 36 3.22 -5.79 0.87
N MET A 37 3.61 -5.02 -0.13
CA MET A 37 3.35 -3.59 -0.26
C MET A 37 1.95 -3.39 -0.79
N HIS A 38 1.09 -2.73 -0.04
CA HIS A 38 -0.23 -2.33 -0.51
C HIS A 38 -0.18 -0.86 -0.93
N ALA A 39 -1.11 -0.45 -1.79
CA ALA A 39 -1.30 0.94 -2.19
C ALA A 39 -2.76 1.34 -2.06
N ALA A 40 -3.03 2.58 -1.67
CA ALA A 40 -4.36 3.17 -1.65
C ALA A 40 -4.29 4.66 -1.97
N ALA A 41 -5.36 5.19 -2.57
CA ALA A 41 -5.44 6.62 -2.81
C ALA A 41 -5.55 7.39 -1.47
N THR A 42 -4.76 8.46 -1.32
CA THR A 42 -4.87 9.36 -0.15
C THR A 42 -6.03 10.36 -0.28
N GLY A 43 -6.65 10.42 -1.46
CA GLY A 43 -7.62 11.46 -1.82
C GLY A 43 -6.98 12.78 -2.26
N GLU A 44 -5.64 12.87 -2.23
CA GLU A 44 -4.89 13.98 -2.79
C GLU A 44 -4.55 13.72 -4.26
N GLN A 45 -4.24 14.78 -4.99
CA GLN A 45 -3.79 14.71 -6.38
C GLN A 45 -2.44 15.43 -6.51
N ASP A 46 -1.57 14.91 -7.35
CA ASP A 46 -0.31 15.55 -7.71
C ASP A 46 -0.52 16.76 -8.65
N ALA A 47 0.57 17.41 -9.06
CA ALA A 47 0.54 18.59 -9.91
C ALA A 47 0.00 18.34 -11.34
N ASP A 48 0.05 17.09 -11.79
CA ASP A 48 -0.46 16.61 -13.07
C ASP A 48 -1.91 16.08 -12.95
N GLY A 49 -2.47 16.07 -11.73
CA GLY A 49 -3.84 15.66 -11.44
C GLY A 49 -4.01 14.14 -11.28
N ASN A 50 -2.93 13.38 -11.11
CA ASN A 50 -3.05 11.96 -10.79
C ASN A 50 -3.24 11.77 -9.27
N PRO A 51 -4.00 10.75 -8.84
CA PRO A 51 -4.19 10.49 -7.42
C PRO A 51 -2.85 10.14 -6.76
N VAL A 52 -2.55 10.79 -5.65
CA VAL A 52 -1.40 10.44 -4.82
C VAL A 52 -1.72 9.13 -4.10
N LEU A 53 -0.83 8.14 -4.27
CA LEU A 53 -0.95 6.85 -3.62
C LEU A 53 -0.11 6.83 -2.35
N ALA A 54 -0.72 6.42 -1.24
CA ALA A 54 0.03 5.99 -0.06
C ALA A 54 0.33 4.49 -0.20
N THR A 55 1.58 4.12 0.04
CA THR A 55 2.02 2.73 0.01
C THR A 55 2.53 2.31 1.37
N ALA A 56 2.28 1.06 1.77
CA ALA A 56 2.82 0.52 3.01
C ALA A 56 2.89 -1.01 3.00
N CYS A 57 3.96 -1.54 3.61
CA CYS A 57 4.13 -2.96 3.84
C CYS A 57 3.23 -3.46 4.97
N ASP A 58 2.51 -4.54 4.71
CA ASP A 58 1.64 -5.19 5.69
C ASP A 58 2.38 -5.91 6.84
N VAL A 59 3.69 -6.14 6.69
CA VAL A 59 4.57 -6.75 7.69
C VAL A 59 5.42 -5.71 8.41
N CYS A 60 6.26 -4.96 7.67
CA CYS A 60 7.23 -4.05 8.27
C CYS A 60 6.78 -2.59 8.37
N GLY A 61 5.62 -2.25 7.79
CA GLY A 61 5.04 -0.90 7.84
C GLY A 61 5.72 0.14 6.94
N ARG A 62 6.86 -0.17 6.33
CA ARG A 62 7.59 0.75 5.44
C ARG A 62 6.80 1.01 4.16
N SER A 63 6.80 2.27 3.73
CA SER A 63 6.31 2.73 2.43
C SER A 63 7.34 2.51 1.33
N GLU A 64 6.94 2.62 0.06
CA GLU A 64 7.88 2.50 -1.07
C GLU A 64 8.92 3.62 -1.07
N ASP A 65 8.53 4.82 -0.65
CA ASP A 65 9.44 5.96 -0.55
C ASP A 65 10.56 5.66 0.46
N GLU A 66 10.20 5.07 1.60
CA GLU A 66 11.18 4.59 2.61
C GLU A 66 12.03 3.42 2.11
N LEU A 67 11.54 2.62 1.16
CA LEU A 67 12.33 1.53 0.54
C LEU A 67 13.25 2.05 -0.57
N ALA A 68 12.82 3.08 -1.30
CA ALA A 68 13.60 3.74 -2.34
C ALA A 68 14.72 4.60 -1.76
N ASN A 69 14.55 5.09 -0.52
CA ASN A 69 15.54 5.84 0.23
C ASN A 69 15.89 5.12 1.57
N PRO A 70 16.63 4.00 1.51
CA PRO A 70 16.87 3.10 2.64
C PRO A 70 17.83 3.63 3.72
#